data_AF-A0A1S9M0C7-F1
#
_entry.id   AF-A0A1S9M0C7-F1
#
_cell.length_a   1.000
_cell.length_b   1.000
_cell.length_c   1.000
_cell.angle_alpha   90.00
_cell.angle_beta   90.00
_cell.angle_gamma   90.00
#
_symmetry.space_group_name_H-M   'P 1'
#
loop_
_entity.id
_entity.type
_entity.pdbx_description
1 polymer ?
#
loop_
_entity_poly.entity_id
_entity_poly.type
_entity_poly.pdbx_seq_one_letter_code
_entity_poly.pdbx_strand_id
1 'polypeptide(L)' 'MFALPNYVIYIICIIILVSVLFSSEVDVTDAFAEQYGTYKSNQSIDKFNRFISILVLIIFLQFFIQQSF' A
#
# COMPACT_ATOMS: atom_id res chain seq x y z
N MET A 1 -5.44 -1.27 27.49
CA MET A 1 -5.24 -0.11 26.60
C MET A 1 -4.07 -0.44 25.68
N PHE A 2 -4.32 -1.04 24.52
CA PHE A 2 -3.28 -1.37 23.52
C PHE A 2 -3.12 -0.18 22.59
N ALA A 3 -2.51 0.90 23.08
CA ALA A 3 -2.08 2.00 22.22
C ALA A 3 -0.76 1.57 21.57
N LEU A 4 -0.77 1.35 20.25
CA LEU A 4 0.48 1.16 19.53
C LEU A 4 1.32 2.43 19.72
N PRO A 5 2.64 2.31 20.00
CA PRO A 5 3.49 3.48 20.12
C PRO A 5 3.47 4.29 18.82
N ASN A 6 3.33 5.62 18.93
CA ASN A 6 3.27 6.53 17.77
C ASN A 6 4.42 6.31 16.77
N TYR A 7 5.61 5.94 17.24
CA TYR A 7 6.75 5.66 16.36
C TYR A 7 6.50 4.50 15.38
N VAL A 8 5.73 3.48 15.79
CA VAL A 8 5.40 2.32 14.94
C VAL A 8 4.46 2.73 13.83
N ILE A 9 3.48 3.59 14.15
CA ILE A 9 2.52 4.12 13.17
C ILE A 9 3.24 4.93 12.09
N TYR A 10 4.21 5.78 12.49
CA TYR A 10 5.03 6.52 11.54
C TYR A 10 5.81 5.61 10.59
N ILE A 11 6.41 4.53 11.10
CA ILE A 11 7.13 3.56 10.26
C ILE A 11 6.19 2.90 9.25
N ILE A 12 4.98 2.51 9.66
CA ILE A 12 3.99 1.90 8.76
C ILE A 12 3.57 2.90 7.67
N CYS A 13 3.35 4.17 8.02
CA CYS A 13 3.04 5.22 7.04
C CYS A 13 4.16 5.42 6.01
N ILE A 14 5.42 5.42 6.45
CA ILE A 14 6.57 5.53 5.53
C ILE A 14 6.60 4.32 4.59
N ILE A 15 6.39 3.12 5.10
CA ILE A 15 6.36 1.90 4.29
C ILE A 15 5.23 1.96 3.26
N ILE A 16 4.04 2.44 3.63
CA ILE A 16 2.92 2.60 2.69
C ILE A 16 3.27 3.62 1.60
N LEU A 17 3.83 4.79 1.96
CA LEU A 17 4.22 5.82 1.00
C LEU A 17 5.24 5.30 -0.02
N VAL A 18 6.30 4.65 0.47
CA VAL A 18 7.33 4.04 -0.39
C VAL A 18 6.71 2.95 -1.27
N SER A 19 5.85 2.10 -0.71
CA SER A 19 5.21 1.02 -1.47
C SER A 19 4.29 1.56 -2.57
N VAL A 20 3.52 2.62 -2.29
CA VAL A 20 2.65 3.26 -3.29
C VAL A 20 3.45 3.95 -4.39
N LEU A 21 4.55 4.64 -4.03
CA LEU A 21 5.45 5.24 -5.01
C LEU A 21 6.01 4.20 -5.99
N PHE A 22 6.54 3.09 -5.47
CA PHE A 22 7.02 1.99 -6.31
C PHE A 22 5.90 1.35 -7.14
N SER A 23 4.71 1.17 -6.58
CA SER A 23 3.57 0.64 -7.34
C SER A 23 3.16 1.57 -8.49
N SER A 24 3.17 2.88 -8.27
CA SER A 24 2.80 3.87 -9.27
C SER A 24 3.79 3.91 -10.43
N GLU A 25 5.09 3.74 -10.17
CA GLU A 25 6.10 3.64 -11.23
C GLU A 25 5.88 2.40 -12.09
N VAL A 26 5.59 1.26 -11.46
CA VAL A 26 5.32 0.00 -12.15
C VAL A 26 4.05 0.10 -13.00
N ASP A 27 2.95 0.64 -12.46
CA ASP A 27 1.69 0.83 -13.21
C ASP A 27 1.89 1.72 -14.45
N VAL A 28 2.70 2.77 -14.35
CA VAL A 28 3.00 3.64 -15.49
C VAL A 28 3.81 2.87 -16.54
N THR A 29 4.84 2.13 -16.14
CA THR A 29 5.62 1.31 -17.09
C THR A 29 4.80 0.18 -17.73
N ASP A 30 3.87 -0.42 -16.99
CA ASP A 30 2.95 -1.44 -17.47
C ASP A 30 1.96 -0.85 -18.49
N ALA A 31 1.41 0.34 -18.22
CA ALA A 31 0.52 1.04 -19.16
C ALA A 31 1.24 1.39 -20.48
N PHE A 32 2.52 1.77 -20.41
CA PHE A 32 3.33 1.95 -21.61
C PHE A 32 3.55 0.60 -22.33
N ALA A 33 3.92 -0.47 -21.62
CA ALA A 33 4.12 -1.80 -22.22
C ALA A 33 2.84 -2.37 -22.87
N GLU A 34 1.67 -2.05 -22.31
CA GLU A 34 0.35 -2.37 -22.87
C GLU A 34 0.09 -1.61 -24.18
N GLN A 35 0.38 -0.31 -24.23
CA GLN A 35 0.31 0.47 -25.46
C GLN A 35 1.25 -0.03 -26.56
N TYR A 36 2.39 -0.60 -26.19
CA TYR A 36 3.36 -1.19 -27.14
C TYR A 36 3.11 -2.68 -27.41
N GLY A 37 1.99 -3.25 -26.96
CA GLY A 37 1.50 -4.58 -27.37
C GLY A 37 2.21 -5.78 -26.74
N THR A 38 3.02 -5.57 -25.69
CA THR A 38 3.76 -6.64 -25.01
C THR A 38 3.25 -6.81 -23.58
N TYR A 39 1.93 -6.95 -23.39
CA TYR A 39 1.37 -7.06 -22.04
C TYR A 39 1.10 -8.51 -21.64
N LYS A 40 1.77 -8.96 -20.59
CA LYS A 40 1.41 -10.15 -19.82
C LYS A 40 1.02 -9.67 -18.43
N SER A 41 -0.26 -9.81 -18.07
CA SER A 41 -0.77 -9.47 -16.73
C SER A 41 0.16 -10.00 -15.64
N ASN A 42 0.75 -9.07 -14.89
CA ASN A 42 1.76 -9.39 -13.90
C ASN A 42 1.08 -9.66 -12.55
N GLN A 43 0.69 -10.91 -12.32
CA GLN A 43 0.04 -11.38 -11.07
C GLN A 43 0.78 -11.02 -9.77
N SER A 44 2.06 -10.61 -9.85
CA SER A 44 2.83 -10.15 -8.71
C SER A 44 2.38 -8.77 -8.21
N ILE A 45 1.94 -7.89 -9.11
CA ILE A 45 1.47 -6.53 -8.79
C ILE A 45 0.17 -6.59 -7.98
N ASP A 46 -0.78 -7.46 -8.37
CA ASP A 46 -2.04 -7.66 -7.64
C ASP A 46 -1.81 -8.10 -6.19
N LYS A 47 -0.82 -8.97 -5.95
CA LYS A 47 -0.46 -9.41 -4.60
C LYS A 47 0.14 -8.27 -3.78
N PHE A 48 0.96 -7.44 -4.40
CA PHE A 48 1.58 -6.28 -3.77
C PHE A 48 0.53 -5.22 -3.40
N ASN A 49 -0.38 -4.90 -4.31
CA ASN A 49 -1.49 -3.98 -4.05
C ASN A 49 -2.42 -4.48 -2.94
N ARG A 50 -2.70 -5.79 -2.91
CA ARG A 50 -3.47 -6.40 -1.81
C ARG A 50 -2.76 -6.28 -0.46
N PHE A 51 -1.43 -6.40 -0.42
CA PHE A 51 -0.64 -6.21 0.79
C PHE A 51 -0.71 -4.76 1.31
N ILE A 52 -0.56 -3.77 0.42
CA ILE A 52 -0.71 -2.35 0.77
C ILE A 52 -2.12 -2.07 1.31
N SER A 53 -3.17 -2.61 0.66
CA SER A 53 -4.54 -2.41 1.10
C SER A 53 -4.80 -2.92 2.52
N ILE A 54 -4.18 -4.05 2.91
CA ILE A 54 -4.27 -4.57 4.28
C ILE A 54 -3.58 -3.63 5.28
N LEU A 55 -2.41 -3.10 4.95
CA LEU A 55 -1.69 -2.15 5.82
C LEU A 55 -2.49 -0.86 6.04
N VAL A 56 -3.11 -0.33 4.99
CA VAL A 56 -3.99 0.85 5.09
C VAL A 56 -5.20 0.56 5.98
N LEU A 57 -5.81 -0.62 5.85
CA LEU A 57 -6.96 -1.03 6.66
C LEU A 57 -6.59 -1.17 8.15
N ILE A 58 -5.41 -1.69 8.47
CA ILE A 58 -4.90 -1.77 9.85
C ILE A 58 -4.75 -0.37 10.46
N ILE A 59 -4.17 0.59 9.72
CA ILE A 59 -4.06 1.98 10.19
C ILE A 59 -5.44 2.59 10.42
N PHE A 60 -6.37 2.42 9.47
CA PHE A 60 -7.72 2.96 9.59
C PHE A 60 -8.45 2.43 10.82
N LEU A 61 -8.35 1.13 11.07
CA LEU A 61 -8.98 0.47 12.21
C LEU A 61 -8.35 0.92 13.53
N GLN A 62 -7.04 1.13 13.55
CA GLN A 62 -6.33 1.66 14.73
C GLN A 62 -6.70 3.12 15.02
N PHE A 63 -6.84 3.96 13.98
CA PHE A 63 -7.35 5.33 14.12
C PHE A 63 -8.79 5.36 14.63
N PHE A 64 -9.66 4.48 14.12
CA PHE A 64 -11.06 4.37 14.56
C PHE A 64 -11.18 3.95 16.04
N ILE A 65 -10.38 2.99 16.48
CA ILE A 65 -10.32 2.59 17.90
C ILE A 65 -9.80 3.75 18.76
N GLN A 66 -8.82 4.52 18.29
CA GLN A 66 -8.27 5.64 19.03
C GLN A 66 -9.22 6.85 19.13
N GLN A 67 -10.08 7.09 18.13
CA GLN A 67 -11.07 8.16 18.15
C GLN A 67 -12.35 7.84 18.94
N SER A 68 -12.62 6.56 19.20
CA SER A 68 -13.81 6.10 19.93
C SER A 68 -13.61 6.04 21.46
N PHE A 69 -12.44 6.44 21.96
CA PHE A 69 -12.08 6.50 23.38
C PHE A 69 -11.82 7.93 23.86
#